data_AF-D1VT19-F1
#
_entry.id   AF-D1VT19-F1
#
_cell.length_a   1.000
_cell.length_b   1.000
_cell.length_c   1.000
_cell.angle_alpha   90.00
_cell.angle_beta   90.00
_cell.angle_gamma   90.00
#
_symmetry.space_group_name_H-M   'P 1'
#
loop_
_entity.id
_entity.type
_entity.pdbx_description
1 polymer ?
#
loop_
_entity_poly.entity_id
_entity_poly.type
_entity_poly.pdbx_seq_one_letter_code
_entity_poly.pdbx_strand_id
1 'polypeptide(L)'
;MSFLDNFQTNLDEIRNNLNIITKRLSQNTREIRDIAKIKLEIIKEKKNLNSLYKELGTHHYKLYKNLETTLNEDNQIVKIDISLARIKSLEDSIKSQGKDSIDSGTSGLYIMDNKKDNDE
;
A
#
# COMPACT_ATOMS: atom_id res chain seq x y z
N MET A 1 -22.46 -39.24 25.77
CA MET A 1 -21.57 -39.00 24.61
C MET A 1 -21.50 -37.54 24.16
N SER A 2 -22.49 -36.68 24.45
CA SER A 2 -22.51 -35.28 23.94
C SER A 2 -21.37 -34.34 24.39
N PHE A 3 -20.79 -34.47 25.59
CA PHE A 3 -19.77 -33.52 26.07
C PHE A 3 -18.41 -33.64 25.37
N LEU A 4 -17.96 -34.85 25.05
CA LEU A 4 -16.69 -35.06 24.36
C LEU A 4 -16.80 -34.66 22.88
N ASP A 5 -17.93 -34.94 22.25
CA ASP A 5 -18.22 -34.53 20.87
C ASP A 5 -18.28 -32.99 20.74
N ASN A 6 -18.94 -32.31 21.70
CA ASN A 6 -18.97 -30.85 21.73
C ASN A 6 -17.59 -30.24 22.00
N PHE A 7 -16.78 -30.85 22.86
CA PHE A 7 -15.42 -30.39 23.13
C PHE A 7 -14.50 -30.52 21.90
N GLN A 8 -14.60 -31.65 21.19
CA GLN A 8 -13.84 -31.89 19.97
C GLN A 8 -14.26 -30.92 18.85
N THR A 9 -15.56 -30.66 18.71
CA THR A 9 -16.09 -29.67 17.75
C THR A 9 -15.54 -28.27 18.03
N ASN A 10 -15.54 -27.83 19.29
CA ASN A 10 -14.99 -26.53 19.68
C ASN A 10 -13.47 -26.42 19.40
N LEU A 11 -12.71 -27.50 19.58
CA LEU A 11 -11.29 -27.52 19.26
C LEU A 11 -11.03 -27.42 17.74
N ASP A 12 -11.84 -28.07 16.92
CA ASP A 12 -11.76 -28.00 15.47
C ASP A 12 -12.13 -26.58 14.96
N GLU A 13 -13.12 -25.93 15.56
CA GLU A 13 -13.45 -24.53 15.28
C GLU A 13 -12.31 -23.58 15.65
N ILE A 14 -11.70 -23.73 16.83
CA ILE A 14 -10.53 -22.95 17.25
C ILE A 14 -9.39 -23.13 16.24
N ARG A 15 -9.11 -24.38 15.83
CA ARG A 15 -8.06 -24.68 14.85
C ARG A 15 -8.36 -24.03 13.49
N ASN A 16 -9.61 -24.05 13.04
CA ASN A 16 -10.02 -23.39 11.79
C ASN A 16 -9.88 -21.87 11.89
N ASN A 17 -10.29 -21.27 12.99
CA ASN A 17 -10.15 -19.83 13.23
C ASN A 17 -8.68 -19.40 13.27
N LEU A 18 -7.81 -20.17 13.94
CA LEU A 18 -6.37 -19.93 13.95
C LEU A 18 -5.78 -20.01 12.53
N ASN A 19 -6.17 -21.01 11.74
CA ASN A 19 -5.74 -21.12 10.34
C ASN A 19 -6.16 -19.91 9.50
N ILE A 20 -7.37 -19.38 9.69
CA ILE A 20 -7.85 -18.17 9.02
C ILE A 20 -7.00 -16.97 9.44
N ILE A 21 -6.72 -16.80 10.73
CA ILE A 21 -5.88 -15.72 11.26
C ILE A 21 -4.48 -15.80 10.66
N THR A 22 -3.86 -16.97 10.64
CA THR A 22 -2.52 -17.15 10.06
C THR A 22 -2.49 -16.79 8.57
N LYS A 23 -3.51 -17.21 7.80
CA LYS A 23 -3.62 -16.85 6.38
C LYS A 23 -3.74 -15.34 6.18
N ARG A 24 -4.63 -14.68 6.95
CA ARG A 24 -4.80 -13.22 6.91
C ARG A 24 -3.52 -12.49 7.29
N LEU A 25 -2.82 -12.92 8.34
CA LEU A 25 -1.55 -12.32 8.75
C LEU A 25 -0.48 -12.44 7.65
N SER A 26 -0.38 -13.60 7.01
CA SER A 26 0.53 -13.81 5.89
C SER A 26 0.21 -12.89 4.71
N GLN A 27 -1.08 -12.74 4.38
CA GLN A 27 -1.54 -11.85 3.33
C GLN A 27 -1.23 -10.38 3.66
N ASN A 28 -1.60 -9.90 4.84
CA ASN A 28 -1.32 -8.53 5.28
C ASN A 28 0.19 -8.22 5.26
N THR A 29 1.02 -9.20 5.63
CA THR A 29 2.49 -9.04 5.57
C THR A 29 3.00 -8.87 4.15
N ARG A 30 2.41 -9.57 3.17
CA ARG A 30 2.74 -9.41 1.75
C ARG A 30 2.31 -8.04 1.23
N GLU A 31 1.09 -7.63 1.56
CA GLU A 31 0.56 -6.31 1.18
C GLU A 31 1.41 -5.16 1.75
N ILE A 32 1.79 -5.22 3.04
CA ILE A 32 2.70 -4.25 3.65
C ILE A 32 4.04 -4.18 2.91
N ARG A 33 4.59 -5.34 2.54
CA ARG A 33 5.87 -5.41 1.82
C ARG A 33 5.75 -4.77 0.44
N ASP A 34 4.66 -5.00 -0.27
CA ASP A 34 4.47 -4.46 -1.62
C ASP A 34 4.22 -2.94 -1.59
N ILE A 35 3.42 -2.46 -0.62
CA ILE A 35 3.29 -1.01 -0.36
C ILE A 35 4.65 -0.38 -0.04
N ALA A 36 5.48 -1.03 0.77
CA ALA A 36 6.81 -0.51 1.11
C ALA A 36 7.72 -0.39 -0.12
N LYS A 37 7.66 -1.36 -1.06
CA LYS A 37 8.40 -1.27 -2.33
C LYS A 37 7.94 -0.07 -3.15
N ILE A 38 6.63 0.12 -3.32
CA ILE A 38 6.08 1.25 -4.09
C ILE A 38 6.48 2.58 -3.43
N LYS A 39 6.41 2.69 -2.10
CA LYS A 39 6.88 3.89 -1.37
C LYS A 39 8.36 4.18 -1.61
N LEU A 40 9.20 3.15 -1.65
CA LEU A 40 10.63 3.31 -1.94
C LEU A 40 10.84 3.82 -3.37
N GLU A 41 10.09 3.31 -4.34
CA GLU A 41 10.12 3.82 -5.72
C GLU A 41 9.68 5.28 -5.81
N ILE A 42 8.62 5.68 -5.10
CA ILE A 42 8.19 7.08 -5.02
C ILE A 42 9.31 7.96 -4.48
N ILE A 43 10.02 7.54 -3.44
CA ILE A 43 11.14 8.30 -2.88
C ILE A 43 12.26 8.46 -3.90
N LYS A 44 12.60 7.40 -4.64
CA LYS A 44 13.60 7.46 -5.72
C LYS A 44 13.19 8.43 -6.81
N GLU A 45 11.93 8.37 -7.25
CA GLU A 45 11.43 9.24 -8.31
C GLU A 45 11.35 10.71 -7.85
N LYS A 46 10.97 10.97 -6.59
CA LYS A 46 11.01 12.33 -6.01
C LYS A 46 12.44 12.90 -5.94
N LYS A 47 13.45 12.06 -5.68
CA LYS A 47 14.86 12.48 -5.75
C LYS A 47 15.28 12.80 -7.18
N ASN A 48 14.87 11.98 -8.14
CA ASN A 48 15.11 12.22 -9.57
C ASN A 48 14.48 13.56 -10.00
N LEU A 49 13.21 13.78 -9.69
CA LEU A 49 12.49 15.02 -9.96
C LEU A 49 13.20 16.26 -9.38
N ASN A 50 13.67 16.17 -8.13
CA ASN A 50 14.45 17.25 -7.52
C ASN A 50 15.74 17.54 -8.30
N SER A 51 16.46 16.51 -8.74
CA SER A 51 17.65 16.69 -9.58
C SER A 51 17.32 17.40 -10.89
N LEU A 52 16.23 16.99 -11.57
CA LEU A 52 15.79 17.59 -12.82
C LEU A 52 15.47 19.08 -12.65
N TYR A 53 14.75 19.45 -11.58
CA TYR A 53 14.48 20.85 -11.27
C TYR A 53 15.74 21.63 -10.89
N LYS A 54 16.68 21.01 -10.17
CA LYS A 54 17.94 21.64 -9.81
C LYS A 54 18.79 21.94 -11.06
N GLU A 55 18.84 21.02 -12.01
CA GLU A 55 19.52 21.22 -13.30
C GLU A 55 18.89 22.37 -14.07
N LEU A 56 17.55 22.41 -14.17
CA LEU A 56 16.82 23.48 -14.84
C LEU A 56 17.03 24.85 -14.14
N GLY A 57 16.97 24.89 -12.82
CA GLY A 57 17.25 26.11 -12.06
C GLY A 57 18.70 26.57 -12.21
N THR A 58 19.65 25.64 -12.27
CA THR A 58 21.07 25.94 -12.53
C THR A 58 21.26 26.51 -13.94
N HIS A 59 20.55 25.97 -14.92
CA HIS A 59 20.55 26.49 -16.29
C HIS A 59 20.04 27.93 -16.34
N HIS A 60 18.87 28.22 -15.76
CA HIS A 60 18.35 29.59 -15.71
C HIS A 60 19.25 30.56 -14.94
N TYR A 61 19.87 30.10 -13.85
CA TYR A 61 20.86 30.92 -13.13
C TYR A 61 22.05 31.29 -14.02
N LYS A 62 22.58 30.32 -14.79
CA LYS A 62 23.68 30.56 -15.74
C LYS A 62 23.27 31.55 -16.83
N LEU A 63 22.09 31.38 -17.43
CA LEU A 63 21.54 32.33 -18.41
C LEU A 63 21.45 33.75 -17.82
N TYR A 64 20.91 33.89 -16.61
CA TYR A 64 20.81 35.18 -15.91
C TYR A 64 22.19 35.83 -15.66
N LYS A 65 23.22 35.03 -15.44
CA LYS A 65 24.60 35.49 -15.24
C LYS A 65 25.40 35.64 -16.54
N ASN A 66 24.77 35.47 -17.71
CA ASN A 66 25.43 35.42 -19.02
C ASN A 66 26.56 34.38 -19.07
N LEU A 67 26.40 33.28 -18.34
CA LEU A 67 27.31 32.14 -18.36
C LEU A 67 26.85 31.13 -19.40
N GLU A 68 27.81 30.46 -20.02
CA GLU A 68 27.54 29.41 -21.02
C GLU A 68 26.81 28.22 -20.40
N THR A 69 25.82 27.71 -21.13
CA THR A 69 25.03 26.54 -20.74
C THR A 69 24.42 25.87 -21.96
N THR A 70 24.32 24.54 -21.91
CA THR A 70 23.93 23.68 -23.05
C THR A 70 22.72 22.80 -22.74
N LEU A 71 21.97 23.12 -21.67
CA LEU A 71 20.77 22.35 -21.33
C LEU A 71 19.71 22.56 -22.42
N ASN A 72 19.11 21.47 -22.87
CA ASN A 72 17.93 21.52 -23.73
C ASN A 72 16.69 21.60 -22.83
N GLU A 73 16.05 22.77 -22.77
CA GLU A 73 14.90 23.03 -21.91
C GLU A 73 13.71 22.13 -22.25
N ASP A 74 13.38 21.96 -23.54
CA ASP A 74 12.25 21.13 -23.99
C ASP A 74 12.39 19.68 -23.51
N ASN A 75 13.57 19.08 -23.68
CA ASN A 75 13.86 17.73 -23.22
C ASN A 75 13.81 17.63 -21.69
N GLN A 76 14.28 18.67 -20.99
CA GLN A 76 14.25 18.68 -19.53
C GLN A 76 12.81 18.76 -18.99
N ILE A 77 11.96 19.58 -19.62
CA ILE A 77 10.53 19.68 -19.30
C ILE A 77 9.84 18.33 -19.51
N VAL A 78 10.09 17.66 -20.63
CA VAL A 78 9.55 16.31 -20.90
C VAL A 78 9.96 15.31 -19.83
N LYS A 79 11.23 15.32 -19.37
CA LYS A 79 11.69 14.44 -18.28
C LYS A 79 10.98 14.74 -16.96
N ILE A 80 10.75 16.01 -16.65
CA ILE A 80 10.00 16.44 -15.45
C ILE A 80 8.57 15.93 -15.52
N ASP A 81 7.88 16.10 -16.65
CA ASP A 81 6.51 15.63 -16.84
C ASP A 81 6.40 14.10 -16.70
N ILE A 82 7.34 13.35 -17.29
CA ILE A 82 7.42 11.89 -17.13
C ILE A 82 7.59 11.51 -15.66
N SER A 83 8.48 12.19 -14.93
CA SER A 83 8.73 11.90 -13.52
C SER A 83 7.51 12.21 -12.64
N LEU A 84 6.82 13.32 -12.89
CA LEU A 84 5.56 13.68 -12.23
C LEU A 84 4.46 12.65 -12.50
N ALA A 85 4.27 12.27 -13.77
CA ALA A 85 3.29 11.25 -14.14
C ALA A 85 3.59 9.90 -13.47
N ARG A 86 4.86 9.52 -13.38
CA ARG A 86 5.28 8.29 -12.69
C ARG A 86 5.00 8.35 -11.19
N ILE A 87 5.34 9.44 -10.51
CA ILE A 87 5.01 9.62 -9.08
C ILE A 87 3.51 9.48 -8.87
N LYS A 88 2.71 10.15 -9.71
CA LYS A 88 1.25 10.11 -9.63
C LYS A 88 0.69 8.69 -9.80
N SER A 89 1.18 7.96 -10.80
CA SER A 89 0.80 6.57 -11.04
C SER A 89 1.15 5.64 -9.86
N LEU A 90 2.32 5.82 -9.25
CA LEU A 90 2.74 5.06 -8.07
C LEU A 90 1.86 5.41 -6.84
N GLU A 91 1.54 6.69 -6.63
CA GLU A 91 0.65 7.13 -5.55
C GLU A 91 -0.77 6.59 -5.73
N ASP A 92 -1.28 6.54 -6.96
CA ASP A 92 -2.59 5.98 -7.25
C ASP A 92 -2.62 4.44 -7.08
N SER A 93 -1.52 3.75 -7.40
CA SER A 93 -1.34 2.31 -7.12
C SER A 93 -1.42 1.98 -5.62
N ILE A 94 -0.89 2.85 -4.74
CA ILE A 94 -1.02 2.68 -3.29
C ILE A 94 -2.49 2.87 -2.85
N LYS A 95 -3.17 3.87 -3.41
CA LYS A 95 -4.57 4.17 -3.06
C LYS A 95 -5.52 3.05 -3.45
N SER A 96 -5.30 2.38 -4.60
CA SER A 96 -6.11 1.23 -4.98
C SER A 96 -5.87 0.03 -4.05
N GLN A 97 -4.61 -0.26 -3.69
CA GLN A 97 -4.29 -1.33 -2.73
C GLN A 97 -4.84 -1.10 -1.32
N GLY A 98 -4.94 0.16 -0.90
CA GLY A 98 -5.54 0.54 0.39
C GLY A 98 -7.07 0.44 0.45
N LYS A 99 -7.76 0.36 -0.69
CA LYS A 99 -9.22 0.30 -0.76
C LYS A 99 -9.76 -1.13 -0.68
N ASP A 100 -9.05 -2.08 -1.28
CA ASP A 100 -9.43 -3.50 -1.28
C ASP A 100 -9.21 -4.19 0.09
N SER A 101 -8.37 -3.60 0.94
CA SER A 101 -8.04 -4.14 2.27
C SER A 101 -9.08 -3.80 3.35
N ILE A 102 -9.93 -2.78 3.16
CA ILE A 102 -10.94 -2.35 4.14
C ILE A 102 -12.28 -3.09 3.97
N ASP A 103 -12.64 -3.45 2.73
CA ASP A 103 -13.97 -4.03 2.43
C ASP A 103 -14.10 -5.54 2.80
N SER A 104 -12.98 -6.19 3.15
CA SER A 104 -12.97 -7.60 3.59
C SER A 104 -13.02 -7.78 5.12
N GLY A 105 -13.02 -6.68 5.88
CA GLY A 105 -12.79 -6.67 7.33
C GLY A 105 -13.99 -6.94 8.23
N THR A 106 -15.23 -6.75 7.76
CA THR A 106 -16.41 -6.69 8.65
C THR A 106 -17.45 -7.79 8.45
N SER A 107 -17.36 -8.59 7.38
CA SER A 107 -18.45 -9.53 7.03
C SER A 107 -18.39 -10.88 7.74
N GLY A 108 -17.39 -11.13 8.60
CA GLY A 108 -17.11 -12.47 9.14
C GLY A 108 -17.32 -12.66 10.64
N LEU A 109 -17.71 -11.63 11.40
CA LEU A 109 -17.93 -11.75 12.84
C LEU A 109 -19.44 -11.80 13.15
N TYR A 110 -20.13 -12.81 12.62
CA TYR A 110 -21.38 -13.24 13.24
C TYR A 110 -21.01 -13.96 14.54
N ILE A 111 -20.96 -13.21 15.63
CA ILE A 111 -21.11 -13.78 16.97
C ILE A 111 -22.50 -14.40 16.95
N MET A 112 -22.60 -15.73 16.87
CA MET A 112 -23.84 -16.40 17.21
C MET A 112 -24.09 -16.12 18.70
N ASP A 113 -24.99 -15.20 18.98
CA ASP A 113 -25.64 -15.07 20.28
C ASP A 113 -26.33 -16.41 20.54
N ASN A 114 -25.64 -17.29 21.27
CA ASN A 114 -26.29 -18.37 21.99
C ASN A 114 -27.16 -17.71 23.07
N LYS A 115 -28.37 -17.29 22.70
CA LYS A 115 -29.46 -17.13 23.65
C LYS A 115 -29.66 -18.48 24.31
N LYS A 116 -29.15 -18.58 25.53
CA LYS A 116 -29.69 -19.50 26.52
C LYS A 116 -31.12 -19.07 26.77
N ASP A 117 -32.07 -19.76 26.15
CA ASP A 117 -33.41 -19.87 26.69
C ASP A 117 -33.32 -20.85 27.87
N ASN A 118 -32.84 -20.34 28.99
CA ASN A 118 -33.25 -20.82 30.30
C ASN A 118 -34.37 -19.87 30.72
N ASP A 119 -35.62 -20.32 30.63
CA ASP A 119 -36.69 -19.92 31.53
C ASP A 119 -37.74 -21.05 31.56
N GLU A 120 -37.90 -21.60 32.77
CA GLU A 120 -38.96 -22.45 33.36
C GLU A 120 -39.40 -23.77 32.70
#